data_AF-A0A1U9MGM5-F1
#
_entry.id   AF-A0A1U9MGM5-F1
#
_cell.length_a   1.000
_cell.length_b   1.000
_cell.length_c   1.000
_cell.angle_alpha   90.00
_cell.angle_beta   90.00
_cell.angle_gamma   90.00
#
_symmetry.space_group_name_H-M   'P 1'
#
loop_
_entity.id
_entity.type
_entity.pdbx_description
1 polymer ?
#
loop_
_entity_poly.entity_id
_entity_poly.type
_entity_poly.pdbx_seq_one_letter_code
_entity_poly.pdbx_strand_id
1 'polypeptide(L)'
;MAARAKKTSAKKTQTVLTNTARSPEPAEFTKEEELQFYHDMLLIRRFEEKAGQLYGMGVIGGFCHLYIGQEAVVTGTVKAIKEGDQVITSYRDHGHMLATGMNPRGVMAELAGRKDGFSKGKGGSMHMFSKEKNFFGGHGIVGAQVPIGTGLAFSNKYLGRDNVTLVYFGDGAANQGQVYESFNMASLWKLPVVYVIENNQYAMGTAVSRASAETDFSRRGLSFEIPGYVVDGMDVCAVKSAADEAVAWARSGKGPIILDMQTYRYRGHSMSDPAKYRTKEEVEKVKTEHDPINQVKNRCIKKGWATEDELKEIDKKVRAVVADAADFAENDPEPDVSELYTDVLL
;
A
#
# COMPACT_ATOMS: atom_id res chain seq x y z
N MET A 1 -58.73 11.63 -42.19
CA MET A 1 -57.58 12.52 -41.93
C MET A 1 -57.05 12.23 -40.54
N ALA A 2 -55.78 11.82 -40.45
CA ALA A 2 -55.21 11.11 -39.31
C ALA A 2 -54.92 12.02 -38.10
N ALA A 3 -55.20 11.50 -36.91
CA ALA A 3 -54.98 12.13 -35.62
C ALA A 3 -53.48 12.23 -35.27
N ARG A 4 -53.11 13.37 -34.67
CA ARG A 4 -51.75 13.76 -34.31
C ARG A 4 -51.29 13.00 -33.06
N ALA A 5 -50.33 12.09 -33.20
CA ALA A 5 -49.70 11.41 -32.06
C ALA A 5 -48.69 12.33 -31.34
N LYS A 6 -48.97 12.65 -30.08
CA LYS A 6 -48.01 13.29 -29.16
C LYS A 6 -46.94 12.26 -28.78
N LYS A 7 -45.69 12.47 -29.20
CA LYS A 7 -44.54 11.76 -28.64
C LYS A 7 -44.25 12.31 -27.23
N THR A 8 -44.56 11.53 -26.21
CA THR A 8 -44.04 11.72 -24.86
C THR A 8 -42.54 11.42 -24.86
N SER A 9 -41.74 12.46 -24.66
CA SER A 9 -40.31 12.32 -24.33
C SER A 9 -40.22 11.62 -22.97
N ALA A 10 -39.77 10.36 -22.97
CA ALA A 10 -39.35 9.72 -21.74
C ALA A 10 -38.09 10.43 -21.25
N LYS A 11 -38.20 11.18 -20.15
CA LYS A 11 -37.04 11.61 -19.38
C LYS A 11 -36.29 10.35 -18.99
N LYS A 12 -35.17 10.06 -19.67
CA LYS A 12 -34.10 9.23 -19.11
C LYS A 12 -33.61 9.98 -17.88
N THR A 13 -34.12 9.63 -16.71
CA THR A 13 -33.47 9.94 -15.46
C THR A 13 -32.06 9.34 -15.59
N GLN A 14 -31.05 10.19 -15.76
CA GLN A 14 -29.67 9.77 -15.55
C GLN A 14 -29.63 9.27 -14.12
N THR A 15 -29.64 7.96 -13.94
CA THR A 15 -29.27 7.35 -12.68
C THR A 15 -27.88 7.90 -12.37
N VAL A 16 -27.77 8.74 -11.36
CA VAL A 16 -26.47 9.16 -10.82
C VAL A 16 -25.68 7.87 -10.63
N LEU A 17 -24.43 7.81 -11.12
CA LEU A 17 -23.55 6.66 -10.96
C LEU A 17 -23.30 6.48 -9.45
N THR A 18 -24.16 5.73 -8.75
CA THR A 18 -24.08 5.46 -7.32
C THR A 18 -23.29 4.18 -7.07
N ASN A 19 -22.09 4.07 -7.64
CA ASN A 19 -21.21 2.91 -7.39
C ASN A 19 -20.28 3.13 -6.19
N THR A 20 -20.69 3.96 -5.23
CA THR A 20 -20.10 4.00 -3.89
C THR A 20 -20.65 2.80 -3.13
N ALA A 21 -19.98 1.67 -3.28
CA ALA A 21 -20.31 0.49 -2.49
C ALA A 21 -19.98 0.82 -1.03
N ARG A 22 -20.85 0.46 -0.09
CA ARG A 22 -20.58 0.68 1.33
C ARG A 22 -19.49 -0.29 1.73
N SER A 23 -18.41 0.21 2.33
CA SER A 23 -17.34 -0.64 2.87
C SER A 23 -17.92 -1.65 3.86
N PRO A 24 -17.42 -2.90 3.86
CA PRO A 24 -17.87 -3.88 4.84
C PRO A 24 -17.57 -3.38 6.25
N GLU A 25 -18.43 -3.76 7.20
CA GLU A 25 -18.18 -3.51 8.61
C GLU A 25 -16.90 -4.26 9.05
N PRO A 26 -16.07 -3.68 9.91
CA PRO A 26 -14.89 -4.37 10.43
C PRO A 26 -15.28 -5.68 11.13
N ALA A 27 -14.72 -6.80 10.67
CA ALA A 27 -14.91 -8.09 11.29
C ALA A 27 -14.23 -8.15 12.67
N GLU A 28 -14.73 -9.03 13.54
CA GLU A 28 -14.00 -9.42 14.74
C GLU A 28 -12.99 -10.52 14.41
N PHE A 29 -11.73 -10.27 14.76
CA PHE A 29 -10.62 -11.21 14.60
C PHE A 29 -10.32 -11.91 15.93
N THR A 30 -9.64 -13.07 15.87
CA THR A 30 -9.23 -13.79 17.07
C THR A 30 -8.09 -13.07 17.81
N LYS A 31 -7.82 -13.50 19.05
CA LYS A 31 -6.67 -13.02 19.81
C LYS A 31 -5.36 -13.20 19.02
N GLU A 32 -5.20 -14.34 18.39
CA GLU A 32 -3.98 -14.70 17.65
C GLU A 32 -3.79 -13.80 16.42
N GLU A 33 -4.88 -13.54 15.68
CA GLU A 33 -4.87 -12.66 14.51
C GLU A 33 -4.53 -11.22 14.89
N GLU A 34 -5.13 -10.68 15.95
CA GLU A 34 -4.87 -9.31 16.41
C GLU A 34 -3.44 -9.14 16.96
N LEU A 35 -2.92 -10.13 17.68
CA LEU A 35 -1.52 -10.12 18.11
C LEU A 35 -0.55 -10.24 16.92
N GLN A 36 -0.94 -10.95 15.86
CA GLN A 36 -0.14 -11.00 14.63
C GLN A 36 -0.17 -9.66 13.89
N PHE A 37 -1.32 -9.00 13.77
CA PHE A 37 -1.39 -7.65 13.20
C PHE A 37 -0.55 -6.66 14.00
N TYR A 38 -0.60 -6.74 15.34
CA TYR A 38 0.23 -5.92 16.21
C TYR A 38 1.72 -6.13 15.94
N HIS A 39 2.16 -7.39 15.88
CA HIS A 39 3.55 -7.75 15.58
C HIS A 39 3.98 -7.22 14.21
N ASP A 40 3.20 -7.48 13.16
CA ASP A 40 3.57 -7.15 11.77
C ASP A 40 3.66 -5.63 11.57
N MET A 41 2.70 -4.86 12.11
CA MET A 41 2.77 -3.40 12.06
C MET A 41 3.93 -2.83 12.90
N LEU A 42 4.23 -3.43 14.05
CA LEU A 42 5.41 -3.04 14.85
C LEU A 42 6.71 -3.31 14.09
N LEU A 43 6.83 -4.44 13.40
CA LEU A 43 8.00 -4.76 12.59
C LEU A 43 8.23 -3.68 11.54
N ILE A 44 7.19 -3.29 10.80
CA ILE A 44 7.27 -2.19 9.84
C ILE A 44 7.70 -0.90 10.56
N ARG A 45 6.99 -0.48 11.61
CA ARG A 45 7.29 0.78 12.32
C ARG A 45 8.73 0.85 12.82
N ARG A 46 9.21 -0.21 13.48
CA ARG A 46 10.57 -0.24 14.05
C ARG A 46 11.64 -0.31 12.98
N PHE A 47 11.39 -1.07 11.91
CA PHE A 47 12.29 -1.13 10.76
C PHE A 47 12.43 0.25 10.12
N GLU A 48 11.32 0.93 9.86
CA GLU A 48 11.28 2.26 9.26
C GLU A 48 11.94 3.33 10.16
N GLU A 49 11.73 3.25 11.48
CA GLU A 49 12.43 4.11 12.44
C GLU A 49 13.95 3.90 12.40
N LYS A 50 14.41 2.65 12.29
CA LYS A 50 15.83 2.32 12.15
C LYS A 50 16.40 2.78 10.80
N ALA A 51 15.68 2.57 9.71
CA ALA A 51 16.04 3.09 8.38
C ALA A 51 16.21 4.62 8.41
N GLY A 52 15.30 5.33 9.09
CA GLY A 52 15.43 6.78 9.30
C GLY A 52 16.70 7.18 10.08
N GLN A 53 17.10 6.40 11.07
CA GLN A 53 18.35 6.63 11.81
C GLN A 53 19.58 6.42 10.92
N LEU A 54 19.63 5.29 10.19
CA LEU A 54 20.74 4.94 9.30
C LEU A 54 20.90 5.93 8.13
N TYR A 55 19.80 6.45 7.61
CA TYR A 55 19.82 7.56 6.66
C TYR A 55 20.46 8.82 7.25
N GLY A 56 20.07 9.19 8.49
CA GLY A 56 20.68 10.32 9.19
C GLY A 56 22.17 10.15 9.48
N MET A 57 22.64 8.90 9.60
CA MET A 57 24.06 8.54 9.76
C MET A 57 24.82 8.45 8.43
N GLY A 58 24.13 8.58 7.29
CA GLY A 58 24.74 8.46 5.96
C GLY A 58 25.01 7.03 5.49
N VAL A 59 24.49 6.01 6.19
CA VAL A 59 24.60 4.60 5.78
C VAL A 59 23.68 4.32 4.60
N ILE A 60 22.46 4.86 4.62
CA ILE A 60 21.51 4.79 3.50
C ILE A 60 21.71 6.02 2.62
N GLY A 61 22.15 5.79 1.38
CA GLY A 61 22.33 6.84 0.36
C GLY A 61 21.07 7.13 -0.46
N GLY A 62 21.12 8.21 -1.24
CA GLY A 62 20.05 8.57 -2.18
C GLY A 62 18.78 9.12 -1.50
N PHE A 63 17.61 8.63 -1.92
CA PHE A 63 16.33 9.01 -1.34
C PHE A 63 15.87 7.93 -0.36
N CYS A 64 15.19 8.32 0.73
CA CYS A 64 14.59 7.37 1.67
C CYS A 64 13.15 7.79 2.00
N HIS A 65 12.17 6.92 1.68
CA HIS A 65 10.75 7.20 1.81
C HIS A 65 10.11 6.27 2.84
N LEU A 66 9.92 6.79 4.07
CA LEU A 66 9.47 5.95 5.17
C LEU A 66 7.96 5.65 5.14
N TYR A 67 7.55 4.42 5.42
CA TYR A 67 6.13 4.00 5.44
C TYR A 67 5.37 4.32 6.74
N ILE A 68 5.98 5.09 7.64
CA ILE A 68 5.47 5.39 8.99
C ILE A 68 4.09 6.08 8.96
N GLY A 69 3.10 5.42 9.57
CA GLY A 69 1.71 5.88 9.71
C GLY A 69 0.71 5.16 8.80
N GLN A 70 1.17 4.28 7.91
CA GLN A 70 0.34 3.57 6.93
C GLN A 70 0.37 2.04 7.14
N GLU A 71 0.89 1.57 8.28
CA GLU A 71 1.21 0.15 8.51
C GLU A 71 -0.01 -0.77 8.43
N ALA A 72 -1.17 -0.30 8.91
CA ALA A 72 -2.42 -1.04 8.86
C ALA A 72 -2.86 -1.35 7.44
N VAL A 73 -2.64 -0.42 6.49
CA VAL A 73 -3.04 -0.59 5.09
C VAL A 73 -2.41 -1.84 4.51
N VAL A 74 -1.08 -1.91 4.52
CA VAL A 74 -0.42 -3.05 3.87
C VAL A 74 -0.60 -4.33 4.68
N THR A 75 -0.54 -4.25 6.02
CA THR A 75 -0.70 -5.42 6.89
C THR A 75 -2.07 -6.09 6.67
N GLY A 76 -3.15 -5.29 6.60
CA GLY A 76 -4.49 -5.83 6.37
C GLY A 76 -4.68 -6.38 4.96
N THR A 77 -4.21 -5.67 3.93
CA THR A 77 -4.41 -6.08 2.53
C THR A 77 -3.62 -7.33 2.14
N VAL A 78 -2.36 -7.47 2.54
CA VAL A 78 -1.57 -8.67 2.20
C VAL A 78 -2.03 -9.93 2.95
N LYS A 79 -2.76 -9.79 4.05
CA LYS A 79 -3.37 -10.95 4.73
C LYS A 79 -4.63 -11.45 4.03
N ALA A 80 -5.16 -10.72 3.04
CA ALA A 80 -6.31 -11.14 2.24
C ALA A 80 -5.93 -11.90 0.96
N ILE A 81 -4.65 -11.91 0.58
CA ILE A 81 -4.15 -12.58 -0.63
C ILE A 81 -3.59 -13.97 -0.33
N LYS A 82 -3.45 -14.78 -1.38
CA LYS A 82 -2.85 -16.13 -1.31
C LYS A 82 -1.53 -16.19 -2.09
N GLU A 83 -0.80 -17.29 -1.92
CA GLU A 83 0.41 -17.53 -2.69
C GLU A 83 0.16 -17.46 -4.21
N GLY A 84 1.05 -16.78 -4.92
CA GLY A 84 0.97 -16.51 -6.36
C GLY A 84 0.22 -15.22 -6.72
N ASP A 85 -0.58 -14.64 -5.81
CA ASP A 85 -1.09 -13.28 -6.01
C ASP A 85 0.08 -12.29 -6.03
N GLN A 86 -0.12 -11.18 -6.73
CA GLN A 86 0.95 -10.23 -7.02
C GLN A 86 0.71 -8.91 -6.29
N VAL A 87 1.78 -8.31 -5.80
CA VAL A 87 1.77 -6.99 -5.18
C VAL A 87 2.68 -6.08 -5.97
N ILE A 88 2.18 -4.90 -6.33
CA ILE A 88 2.94 -3.87 -7.05
C ILE A 88 2.68 -2.50 -6.44
N THR A 89 3.74 -1.75 -6.15
CA THR A 89 3.66 -0.47 -5.43
C THR A 89 4.68 0.54 -5.95
N SER A 90 4.53 1.78 -5.49
CA SER A 90 5.47 2.88 -5.74
C SER A 90 6.72 2.80 -4.84
N TYR A 91 7.54 3.86 -4.83
CA TYR A 91 8.80 4.00 -4.09
C TYR A 91 8.71 3.99 -2.54
N ARG A 92 7.54 3.79 -1.93
CA ARG A 92 7.37 3.74 -0.47
C ARG A 92 7.05 2.32 -0.02
N ASP A 93 8.00 1.43 -0.25
CA ASP A 93 7.75 -0.01 -0.40
C ASP A 93 8.41 -0.89 0.68
N HIS A 94 9.25 -0.36 1.57
CA HIS A 94 9.98 -1.21 2.54
C HIS A 94 9.01 -1.94 3.46
N GLY A 95 8.01 -1.22 4.02
CA GLY A 95 6.91 -1.83 4.77
C GLY A 95 6.12 -2.88 3.99
N HIS A 96 5.98 -2.73 2.66
CA HIS A 96 5.31 -3.72 1.83
C HIS A 96 6.12 -4.99 1.66
N MET A 97 7.44 -4.88 1.52
CA MET A 97 8.33 -6.05 1.45
C MET A 97 8.29 -6.86 2.75
N LEU A 98 8.33 -6.18 3.89
CA LEU A 98 8.22 -6.84 5.19
C LEU A 98 6.87 -7.55 5.32
N ALA A 99 5.78 -6.89 4.93
CA ALA A 99 4.43 -7.44 5.00
C ALA A 99 4.23 -8.65 4.06
N THR A 100 4.93 -8.69 2.92
CA THR A 100 4.96 -9.84 2.00
C THR A 100 5.93 -10.95 2.41
N GLY A 101 6.52 -10.86 3.61
CA GLY A 101 7.35 -11.90 4.21
C GLY A 101 8.80 -11.92 3.69
N MET A 102 9.28 -10.81 3.13
CA MET A 102 10.69 -10.67 2.75
C MET A 102 11.55 -10.50 4.01
N ASN A 103 12.76 -11.08 3.98
CA ASN A 103 13.67 -11.05 5.13
C ASN A 103 14.13 -9.61 5.42
N PRO A 104 13.96 -9.09 6.66
CA PRO A 104 14.40 -7.75 7.04
C PRO A 104 15.88 -7.46 6.74
N ARG A 105 16.77 -8.46 6.86
CA ARG A 105 18.20 -8.31 6.51
C ARG A 105 18.39 -7.87 5.06
N GLY A 106 17.72 -8.54 4.12
CA GLY A 106 17.82 -8.21 2.70
C GLY A 106 17.18 -6.86 2.36
N VAL A 107 16.10 -6.49 3.06
CA VAL A 107 15.48 -5.16 2.86
C VAL A 107 16.44 -4.07 3.32
N MET A 108 17.04 -4.23 4.51
CA MET A 108 17.98 -3.24 5.05
C MET A 108 19.29 -3.18 4.25
N ALA A 109 19.79 -4.33 3.79
CA ALA A 109 20.95 -4.41 2.91
C ALA A 109 20.71 -3.67 1.59
N GLU A 110 19.53 -3.81 0.99
CA GLU A 110 19.17 -3.05 -0.22
C GLU A 110 19.11 -1.55 0.05
N LEU A 111 18.54 -1.11 1.18
CA LEU A 111 18.55 0.30 1.59
C LEU A 111 19.97 0.86 1.72
N ALA A 112 20.87 0.07 2.30
CA ALA A 112 22.27 0.45 2.50
C ALA A 112 23.15 0.24 1.24
N GLY A 113 22.56 -0.16 0.10
CA GLY A 113 23.29 -0.36 -1.15
C GLY A 113 24.29 -1.52 -1.09
N ARG A 114 23.96 -2.60 -0.36
CA ARG A 114 24.84 -3.76 -0.15
C ARG A 114 24.51 -4.92 -1.07
N LYS A 115 25.50 -5.79 -1.30
CA LYS A 115 25.41 -6.86 -2.31
C LYS A 115 24.29 -7.87 -2.05
N ASP A 116 23.94 -8.13 -0.78
CA ASP A 116 22.93 -9.13 -0.41
C ASP A 116 21.53 -8.48 -0.28
N GLY A 117 21.40 -7.24 -0.77
CA GLY A 117 20.12 -6.61 -1.04
C GLY A 117 19.32 -7.33 -2.14
N PHE A 118 17.99 -7.21 -2.12
CA PHE A 118 17.11 -7.91 -3.06
C PHE A 118 17.30 -7.56 -4.54
N SER A 119 17.85 -6.38 -4.82
CA SER A 119 18.26 -5.92 -6.15
C SER A 119 19.80 -5.76 -6.23
N LYS A 120 20.53 -6.52 -5.41
CA LYS A 120 22.00 -6.49 -5.28
C LYS A 120 22.56 -5.11 -4.92
N GLY A 121 21.81 -4.31 -4.15
CA GLY A 121 22.20 -2.96 -3.75
C GLY A 121 22.12 -1.91 -4.86
N LYS A 122 21.60 -2.27 -6.06
CA LYS A 122 21.47 -1.35 -7.20
C LYS A 122 20.20 -0.52 -7.14
N GLY A 123 19.16 -1.04 -6.50
CA GLY A 123 17.83 -0.43 -6.50
C GLY A 123 17.67 0.61 -5.40
N GLY A 124 18.26 0.35 -4.24
CA GLY A 124 18.14 1.20 -3.07
C GLY A 124 16.68 1.35 -2.60
N SER A 125 16.42 2.42 -1.86
CA SER A 125 15.13 2.67 -1.20
C SER A 125 13.91 2.79 -2.11
N MET A 126 14.09 2.99 -3.42
CA MET A 126 12.98 3.26 -4.33
C MET A 126 12.77 2.19 -5.38
N HIS A 127 13.58 1.12 -5.45
CA HIS A 127 13.58 0.16 -6.57
C HIS A 127 13.78 -1.29 -6.11
N MET A 128 12.93 -1.76 -5.20
CA MET A 128 13.03 -3.12 -4.66
C MET A 128 12.06 -4.11 -5.30
N PHE A 129 12.56 -5.31 -5.61
CA PHE A 129 11.82 -6.31 -6.37
C PHE A 129 12.04 -7.72 -5.82
N SER A 130 11.03 -8.60 -5.91
CA SER A 130 11.21 -10.03 -5.72
C SER A 130 10.25 -10.86 -6.57
N LYS A 131 10.84 -11.60 -7.51
CA LYS A 131 10.12 -12.59 -8.31
C LYS A 131 9.59 -13.74 -7.44
N GLU A 132 10.38 -14.19 -6.46
CA GLU A 132 10.00 -15.30 -5.56
C GLU A 132 8.71 -14.98 -4.80
N LYS A 133 8.59 -13.75 -4.29
CA LYS A 133 7.42 -13.31 -3.51
C LYS A 133 6.32 -12.67 -4.36
N ASN A 134 6.45 -12.67 -5.69
CA ASN A 134 5.56 -11.94 -6.60
C ASN A 134 5.38 -10.46 -6.19
N PHE A 135 6.46 -9.84 -5.74
CA PHE A 135 6.53 -8.47 -5.31
C PHE A 135 7.24 -7.61 -6.35
N PHE A 136 6.51 -6.67 -6.94
CA PHE A 136 6.92 -5.78 -8.02
C PHE A 136 6.92 -4.35 -7.49
N GLY A 137 7.74 -4.07 -6.47
CA GLY A 137 7.80 -2.77 -5.81
C GLY A 137 8.76 -1.80 -6.48
N GLY A 138 8.85 -0.61 -5.89
CA GLY A 138 9.94 0.30 -6.19
C GLY A 138 9.84 1.00 -7.54
N HIS A 139 8.66 1.55 -7.85
CA HIS A 139 8.50 2.41 -9.01
C HIS A 139 8.67 3.89 -8.63
N GLY A 140 9.80 4.48 -9.05
CA GLY A 140 10.13 5.89 -8.81
C GLY A 140 9.33 6.88 -9.68
N ILE A 141 8.82 6.44 -10.83
CA ILE A 141 7.96 7.27 -11.69
C ILE A 141 6.52 7.22 -11.15
N VAL A 142 6.01 8.37 -10.76
CA VAL A 142 4.68 8.51 -10.14
C VAL A 142 3.59 7.95 -11.07
N GLY A 143 2.89 6.91 -10.60
CA GLY A 143 1.78 6.27 -11.30
C GLY A 143 2.19 5.19 -12.32
N ALA A 144 3.49 5.00 -12.60
CA ALA A 144 3.95 4.03 -13.61
C ALA A 144 3.66 2.57 -13.22
N GLN A 145 3.57 2.29 -11.93
CA GLN A 145 3.24 0.96 -11.42
C GLN A 145 1.80 0.55 -11.72
N VAL A 146 0.89 1.49 -11.96
CA VAL A 146 -0.53 1.22 -12.17
C VAL A 146 -0.81 0.48 -13.49
N PRO A 147 -0.33 0.94 -14.67
CA PRO A 147 -0.47 0.18 -15.91
C PRO A 147 0.31 -1.14 -15.87
N ILE A 148 1.48 -1.19 -15.23
CA ILE A 148 2.27 -2.42 -15.09
C ILE A 148 1.48 -3.45 -14.27
N GLY A 149 0.90 -3.04 -13.14
CA GLY A 149 0.06 -3.89 -12.30
C GLY A 149 -1.21 -4.36 -13.00
N THR A 150 -1.80 -3.49 -13.81
CA THR A 150 -2.92 -3.86 -14.68
C THR A 150 -2.50 -4.93 -15.71
N GLY A 151 -1.29 -4.83 -16.24
CA GLY A 151 -0.69 -5.87 -17.10
C GLY A 151 -0.45 -7.20 -16.39
N LEU A 152 -0.03 -7.18 -15.11
CA LEU A 152 0.11 -8.40 -14.30
C LEU A 152 -1.25 -9.10 -14.13
N ALA A 153 -2.31 -8.34 -13.81
CA ALA A 153 -3.67 -8.86 -13.72
C ALA A 153 -4.18 -9.39 -15.07
N PHE A 154 -3.86 -8.71 -16.17
CA PHE A 154 -4.12 -9.21 -17.52
C PHE A 154 -3.42 -10.55 -17.76
N SER A 155 -2.16 -10.71 -17.33
CA SER A 155 -1.44 -11.97 -17.46
C SER A 155 -2.12 -13.12 -16.70
N ASN A 156 -2.64 -12.84 -15.49
CA ASN A 156 -3.36 -13.84 -14.71
C ASN A 156 -4.61 -14.31 -15.45
N LYS A 157 -5.40 -13.37 -15.98
CA LYS A 157 -6.57 -13.70 -16.78
C LYS A 157 -6.22 -14.45 -18.07
N TYR A 158 -5.25 -13.95 -18.82
CA TYR A 158 -4.84 -14.50 -20.11
C TYR A 158 -4.32 -15.94 -19.99
N LEU A 159 -3.60 -16.24 -18.89
CA LEU A 159 -3.04 -17.56 -18.62
C LEU A 159 -3.98 -18.47 -17.81
N GLY A 160 -5.21 -18.04 -17.53
CA GLY A 160 -6.19 -18.83 -16.76
C GLY A 160 -5.77 -19.09 -15.31
N ARG A 161 -5.00 -18.19 -14.70
CA ARG A 161 -4.56 -18.30 -13.31
C ARG A 161 -5.60 -17.74 -12.37
N ASP A 162 -5.85 -18.44 -11.28
CA ASP A 162 -6.72 -17.99 -10.19
C ASP A 162 -5.97 -17.02 -9.24
N ASN A 163 -5.31 -16.00 -9.80
CA ASN A 163 -4.50 -15.02 -9.08
C ASN A 163 -5.05 -13.60 -9.25
N VAL A 164 -4.89 -12.78 -8.21
CA VAL A 164 -5.27 -11.36 -8.16
C VAL A 164 -4.00 -10.51 -8.07
N THR A 165 -4.05 -9.30 -8.62
CA THR A 165 -2.99 -8.30 -8.44
C THR A 165 -3.49 -7.15 -7.55
N LEU A 166 -2.76 -6.86 -6.47
CA LEU A 166 -2.92 -5.65 -5.67
C LEU A 166 -2.02 -4.55 -6.22
N VAL A 167 -2.61 -3.43 -6.62
CA VAL A 167 -1.90 -2.30 -7.24
C VAL A 167 -1.99 -1.09 -6.33
N TYR A 168 -0.88 -0.74 -5.68
CA TYR A 168 -0.80 0.35 -4.71
C TYR A 168 -0.30 1.64 -5.34
N PHE A 169 -0.93 2.75 -4.99
CA PHE A 169 -0.51 4.08 -5.42
C PHE A 169 -1.06 5.16 -4.48
N GLY A 170 -0.32 6.26 -4.32
CA GLY A 170 -0.76 7.36 -3.47
C GLY A 170 -1.80 8.26 -4.12
N ASP A 171 -2.38 9.15 -3.32
CA ASP A 171 -3.32 10.19 -3.75
C ASP A 171 -2.78 11.06 -4.90
N GLY A 172 -1.50 11.44 -4.85
CA GLY A 172 -0.87 12.18 -5.95
C GLY A 172 -0.82 11.41 -7.26
N ALA A 173 -0.58 10.10 -7.20
CA ALA A 173 -0.49 9.25 -8.39
C ALA A 173 -1.86 8.99 -9.03
N ALA A 174 -2.94 9.01 -8.25
CA ALA A 174 -4.31 8.84 -8.75
C ALA A 174 -4.76 9.92 -9.75
N ASN A 175 -4.01 11.02 -9.87
CA ASN A 175 -4.27 12.09 -10.83
C ASN A 175 -3.53 11.92 -12.17
N GLN A 176 -2.72 10.87 -12.34
CA GLN A 176 -1.98 10.62 -13.58
C GLN A 176 -2.88 10.01 -14.67
N GLY A 177 -2.72 10.45 -15.93
CA GLY A 177 -3.54 9.97 -17.06
C GLY A 177 -3.50 8.45 -17.25
N GLN A 178 -2.32 7.85 -17.12
CA GLN A 178 -2.12 6.40 -17.22
C GLN A 178 -2.94 5.57 -16.21
N VAL A 179 -3.36 6.15 -15.09
CA VAL A 179 -4.25 5.48 -14.13
C VAL A 179 -5.65 5.30 -14.71
N TYR A 180 -6.18 6.33 -15.39
CA TYR A 180 -7.49 6.29 -16.04
C TYR A 180 -7.49 5.34 -17.24
N GLU A 181 -6.41 5.34 -18.02
CA GLU A 181 -6.21 4.36 -19.10
C GLU A 181 -6.22 2.92 -18.55
N SER A 182 -5.56 2.69 -17.42
CA SER A 182 -5.54 1.40 -16.73
C SER A 182 -6.93 0.97 -16.27
N PHE A 183 -7.70 1.87 -15.66
CA PHE A 183 -9.07 1.60 -15.23
C PHE A 183 -9.97 1.21 -16.39
N ASN A 184 -9.89 1.93 -17.51
CA ASN A 184 -10.66 1.61 -18.71
C ASN A 184 -10.37 0.18 -19.18
N MET A 185 -9.09 -0.19 -19.30
CA MET A 185 -8.67 -1.51 -19.77
C MET A 185 -9.05 -2.61 -18.77
N ALA A 186 -8.85 -2.38 -17.47
CA ALA A 186 -9.21 -3.34 -16.44
C ALA A 186 -10.70 -3.64 -16.40
N SER A 187 -11.54 -2.60 -16.54
CA SER A 187 -12.99 -2.77 -16.56
C SER A 187 -13.46 -3.47 -17.85
N LEU A 188 -12.98 -3.01 -19.01
CA LEU A 188 -13.30 -3.59 -20.32
C LEU A 188 -13.01 -5.09 -20.36
N TRP A 189 -11.86 -5.49 -19.82
CA TRP A 189 -11.42 -6.88 -19.83
C TRP A 189 -11.77 -7.63 -18.57
N LYS A 190 -12.52 -7.06 -17.61
CA LYS A 190 -12.87 -7.67 -16.32
C LYS A 190 -11.65 -8.35 -15.68
N LEU A 191 -10.59 -7.58 -15.45
CA LEU A 191 -9.34 -8.07 -14.90
C LEU A 191 -9.42 -8.32 -13.39
N PRO A 192 -8.71 -9.33 -12.86
CA PRO A 192 -8.64 -9.62 -11.43
C PRO A 192 -7.65 -8.68 -10.72
N VAL A 193 -8.00 -7.40 -10.62
CA VAL A 193 -7.14 -6.36 -10.02
C VAL A 193 -7.88 -5.60 -8.92
N VAL A 194 -7.18 -5.35 -7.81
CA VAL A 194 -7.63 -4.44 -6.74
C VAL A 194 -6.70 -3.23 -6.75
N TYR A 195 -7.26 -2.06 -7.00
CA TYR A 195 -6.54 -0.80 -6.97
C TYR A 195 -6.60 -0.21 -5.56
N VAL A 196 -5.47 -0.19 -4.86
CA VAL A 196 -5.35 0.30 -3.49
C VAL A 196 -4.76 1.70 -3.51
N ILE A 197 -5.59 2.69 -3.20
CA ILE A 197 -5.18 4.09 -3.11
C ILE A 197 -4.79 4.37 -1.67
N GLU A 198 -3.51 4.63 -1.43
CA GLU A 198 -3.01 5.08 -0.12
C GLU A 198 -3.18 6.59 0.00
N ASN A 199 -4.35 7.01 0.48
CA ASN A 199 -4.72 8.41 0.61
C ASN A 199 -4.18 8.98 1.92
N ASN A 200 -2.90 9.36 1.90
CA ASN A 200 -2.20 9.92 3.05
C ASN A 200 -2.28 11.45 3.15
N GLN A 201 -3.26 12.04 2.45
CA GLN A 201 -3.62 13.46 2.42
C GLN A 201 -2.65 14.40 1.67
N TYR A 202 -1.45 13.93 1.29
CA TYR A 202 -0.41 14.80 0.72
C TYR A 202 0.48 14.15 -0.35
N ALA A 203 0.37 14.67 -1.57
CA ALA A 203 1.34 14.45 -2.65
C ALA A 203 2.56 15.38 -2.50
N MET A 204 3.64 14.86 -1.91
CA MET A 204 4.75 15.67 -1.39
C MET A 204 4.22 16.74 -0.42
N GLY A 205 4.12 18.00 -0.86
CA GLY A 205 3.54 19.11 -0.10
C GLY A 205 2.19 19.64 -0.59
N THR A 206 1.60 18.99 -1.60
CA THR A 206 0.30 19.38 -2.15
C THR A 206 -0.81 18.56 -1.48
N ALA A 207 -1.69 19.22 -0.72
CA ALA A 207 -2.83 18.59 -0.09
C ALA A 207 -3.86 18.10 -1.13
N VAL A 208 -4.56 17.00 -0.84
CA VAL A 208 -5.60 16.42 -1.71
C VAL A 208 -6.65 17.44 -2.15
N SER A 209 -7.15 18.24 -1.21
CA SER A 209 -8.16 19.29 -1.48
C SER A 209 -7.68 20.39 -2.43
N ARG A 210 -6.38 20.50 -2.67
CA ARG A 210 -5.77 21.44 -3.63
C ARG A 210 -5.44 20.79 -4.97
N ALA A 211 -5.37 19.46 -5.02
CA ALA A 211 -4.90 18.71 -6.19
C ALA A 211 -6.02 17.95 -6.90
N SER A 212 -7.20 17.83 -6.30
CA SER A 212 -8.26 16.97 -6.80
C SER A 212 -9.63 17.60 -6.64
N ALA A 213 -10.39 17.64 -7.74
CA ALA A 213 -11.75 18.17 -7.75
C ALA A 213 -12.76 17.21 -7.09
N GLU A 214 -12.51 15.91 -7.18
CA GLU A 214 -13.20 14.86 -6.44
C GLU A 214 -12.23 14.31 -5.39
N THR A 215 -12.55 14.51 -4.11
CA THR A 215 -11.69 14.15 -2.98
C THR A 215 -12.01 12.80 -2.37
N ASP A 216 -13.18 12.22 -2.70
CA ASP A 216 -13.49 10.82 -2.40
C ASP A 216 -12.92 9.95 -3.52
N PHE A 217 -11.79 9.27 -3.25
CA PHE A 217 -11.05 8.57 -4.29
C PHE A 217 -11.65 7.20 -4.61
N SER A 218 -12.58 6.70 -3.78
CA SER A 218 -13.37 5.50 -4.11
C SER A 218 -14.19 5.71 -5.38
N ARG A 219 -14.52 6.97 -5.70
CA ARG A 219 -15.32 7.38 -6.87
C ARG A 219 -14.51 7.52 -8.16
N ARG A 220 -13.18 7.36 -8.13
CA ARG A 220 -12.32 7.50 -9.33
C ARG A 220 -12.67 6.51 -10.44
N GLY A 221 -13.28 5.39 -10.08
CA GLY A 221 -13.72 4.34 -10.99
C GLY A 221 -15.07 4.58 -11.68
N LEU A 222 -15.85 5.60 -11.29
CA LEU A 222 -17.26 5.73 -11.69
C LEU A 222 -17.46 5.81 -13.21
N SER A 223 -16.60 6.52 -13.93
CA SER A 223 -16.68 6.63 -15.40
C SER A 223 -16.37 5.33 -16.13
N PHE A 224 -15.80 4.34 -15.44
CA PHE A 224 -15.40 3.04 -15.99
C PHE A 224 -16.20 1.88 -15.37
N GLU A 225 -17.27 2.18 -14.61
CA GLU A 225 -18.09 1.16 -13.94
C GLU A 225 -17.32 0.33 -12.89
N ILE A 226 -16.25 0.88 -12.33
CA ILE A 226 -15.47 0.22 -11.28
C ILE A 226 -16.03 0.63 -9.91
N PRO A 227 -16.49 -0.31 -9.07
CA PRO A 227 -16.94 0.00 -7.71
C PRO A 227 -15.75 0.41 -6.83
N GLY A 228 -16.02 1.16 -5.77
CA GLY A 228 -14.99 1.54 -4.80
C GLY A 228 -15.50 1.59 -3.36
N TYR A 229 -14.59 1.34 -2.43
CA TYR A 229 -14.76 1.46 -0.98
C TYR A 229 -13.95 2.62 -0.42
N VAL A 230 -14.51 3.38 0.52
CA VAL A 230 -13.76 4.28 1.41
C VAL A 230 -13.47 3.51 2.69
N VAL A 231 -12.20 3.28 2.98
CA VAL A 231 -11.77 2.41 4.09
C VAL A 231 -11.00 3.25 5.09
N ASP A 232 -11.27 3.05 6.39
CA ASP A 232 -10.39 3.58 7.44
C ASP A 232 -9.06 2.83 7.37
N GLY A 233 -8.08 3.44 6.70
CA GLY A 233 -6.73 2.89 6.53
C GLY A 233 -5.90 2.88 7.82
N MET A 234 -6.43 3.43 8.92
CA MET A 234 -5.81 3.42 10.24
C MET A 234 -6.34 2.30 11.13
N ASP A 235 -7.39 1.58 10.72
CA ASP A 235 -7.89 0.39 11.41
C ASP A 235 -7.63 -0.88 10.59
N VAL A 236 -6.68 -1.69 11.03
CA VAL A 236 -6.30 -2.95 10.36
C VAL A 236 -7.48 -3.91 10.19
N CYS A 237 -8.47 -3.88 11.08
CA CYS A 237 -9.65 -4.73 10.97
C CYS A 237 -10.57 -4.28 9.83
N ALA A 238 -10.75 -2.97 9.66
CA ALA A 238 -11.48 -2.38 8.54
C ALA A 238 -10.76 -2.66 7.21
N VAL A 239 -9.45 -2.47 7.19
CA VAL A 239 -8.60 -2.76 6.02
C VAL A 239 -8.71 -4.22 5.60
N LYS A 240 -8.53 -5.16 6.54
CA LYS A 240 -8.58 -6.60 6.25
C LYS A 240 -9.95 -7.01 5.71
N SER A 241 -11.03 -6.51 6.32
CA SER A 241 -12.40 -6.83 5.91
C SER A 241 -12.70 -6.32 4.49
N ALA A 242 -12.31 -5.09 4.18
CA ALA A 242 -12.46 -4.53 2.84
C ALA A 242 -11.58 -5.25 1.80
N ALA A 243 -10.37 -5.64 2.19
CA ALA A 243 -9.45 -6.37 1.33
C ALA A 243 -9.97 -7.78 1.01
N ASP A 244 -10.51 -8.51 1.99
CA ASP A 244 -11.10 -9.84 1.77
C ASP A 244 -12.22 -9.80 0.75
N GLU A 245 -13.14 -8.85 0.88
CA GLU A 245 -14.24 -8.69 -0.06
C GLU A 245 -13.76 -8.26 -1.46
N ALA A 246 -12.81 -7.32 -1.53
CA ALA A 246 -12.26 -6.84 -2.80
C ALA A 246 -11.47 -7.93 -3.54
N VAL A 247 -10.66 -8.71 -2.82
CA VAL A 247 -9.92 -9.85 -3.40
C VAL A 247 -10.90 -10.93 -3.85
N ALA A 248 -11.92 -11.26 -3.07
CA ALA A 248 -12.96 -12.22 -3.48
C ALA A 248 -13.73 -11.72 -4.71
N TRP A 249 -14.06 -10.42 -4.76
CA TRP A 249 -14.71 -9.78 -5.91
C TRP A 249 -13.87 -9.94 -7.19
N ALA A 250 -12.61 -9.49 -7.14
CA ALA A 250 -11.70 -9.52 -8.28
C ALA A 250 -11.45 -10.97 -8.74
N ARG A 251 -11.21 -11.89 -7.80
CA ARG A 251 -10.98 -13.31 -8.07
C ARG A 251 -12.18 -14.01 -8.69
N SER A 252 -13.40 -13.64 -8.27
CA SER A 252 -14.65 -14.19 -8.85
C SER A 252 -14.92 -13.78 -10.30
N GLY A 253 -14.05 -12.95 -10.91
CA GLY A 253 -14.18 -12.52 -12.29
C GLY A 253 -15.15 -11.36 -12.51
N LYS A 254 -15.62 -10.71 -11.44
CA LYS A 254 -16.48 -9.51 -11.53
C LYS A 254 -15.74 -8.27 -12.04
N GLY A 255 -14.41 -8.36 -12.15
CA GLY A 255 -13.54 -7.30 -12.66
C GLY A 255 -12.88 -6.50 -11.54
N PRO A 256 -12.38 -5.29 -11.86
CA PRO A 256 -11.62 -4.49 -10.90
C PRO A 256 -12.48 -3.93 -9.77
N ILE A 257 -11.82 -3.51 -8.70
CA ILE A 257 -12.40 -2.74 -7.58
C ILE A 257 -11.36 -1.78 -7.01
N ILE A 258 -11.80 -0.63 -6.49
CA ILE A 258 -10.96 0.40 -5.87
C ILE A 258 -11.13 0.37 -4.34
N LEU A 259 -10.02 0.49 -3.61
CA LEU A 259 -10.00 0.74 -2.17
C LEU A 259 -9.32 2.08 -1.92
N ASP A 260 -10.07 3.09 -1.47
CA ASP A 260 -9.54 4.36 -0.98
C ASP A 260 -9.23 4.26 0.51
N MET A 261 -7.96 4.00 0.81
CA MET A 261 -7.45 3.81 2.16
C MET A 261 -7.14 5.17 2.76
N GLN A 262 -8.06 5.67 3.59
CA GLN A 262 -7.89 6.92 4.33
C GLN A 262 -6.84 6.73 5.42
N THR A 263 -5.63 7.21 5.19
CA THR A 263 -4.48 7.02 6.07
C THR A 263 -3.71 8.33 6.23
N TYR A 264 -2.54 8.31 6.89
CA TYR A 264 -1.80 9.52 7.13
C TYR A 264 -0.28 9.29 7.24
N ARG A 265 0.51 10.09 6.51
CA ARG A 265 1.97 9.99 6.50
C ARG A 265 2.58 10.76 7.66
N TYR A 266 3.17 10.11 8.66
CA TYR A 266 3.71 10.82 9.85
C TYR A 266 5.03 11.56 9.60
N ARG A 267 5.83 11.11 8.64
CA ARG A 267 7.11 11.74 8.26
C ARG A 267 6.94 12.64 7.05
N GLY A 268 7.94 13.46 6.76
CA GLY A 268 8.02 14.19 5.49
C GLY A 268 7.87 13.25 4.29
N HIS A 269 7.73 13.82 3.10
CA HIS A 269 7.62 13.05 1.87
C HIS A 269 8.73 12.01 1.75
N SER A 270 9.96 12.47 1.93
CA SER A 270 11.19 11.71 2.11
C SER A 270 11.91 12.18 3.37
N MET A 271 12.98 11.50 3.76
CA MET A 271 13.83 11.90 4.89
C MET A 271 14.48 13.29 4.72
N SER A 272 14.59 13.80 3.49
CA SER A 272 15.09 15.15 3.21
C SER A 272 14.01 16.24 3.22
N ASP A 273 12.73 15.88 3.29
CA ASP A 273 11.61 16.83 3.27
C ASP A 273 11.27 17.32 4.70
N PRO A 274 11.40 18.63 4.99
CA PRO A 274 11.10 19.20 6.30
C PRO A 274 9.59 19.29 6.61
N ALA A 275 8.70 18.95 5.68
CA ALA A 275 7.26 18.89 5.86
C ALA A 275 6.58 20.23 6.27
N LYS A 276 7.06 21.36 5.75
CA LYS A 276 6.58 22.73 6.11
C LYS A 276 5.15 23.07 5.65
N TYR A 277 4.47 22.18 4.95
CA TYR A 277 3.14 22.38 4.35
C TYR A 277 1.97 21.92 5.23
N ARG A 278 2.27 21.48 6.46
CA ARG A 278 1.29 21.01 7.45
C ARG A 278 1.80 21.29 8.86
N THR A 279 0.90 21.34 9.82
CA THR A 279 1.25 21.71 11.20
C THR A 279 1.74 20.51 11.99
N LYS A 280 2.49 20.76 13.07
CA LYS A 280 2.89 19.68 13.99
C LYS A 280 1.68 19.15 14.74
N GLU A 281 0.76 20.04 15.08
CA GLU A 281 -0.48 19.76 15.79
C GLU A 281 -1.38 18.80 15.01
N GLU A 282 -1.49 18.97 13.68
CA GLU A 282 -2.20 18.05 12.80
C GLU A 282 -1.63 16.64 12.88
N VAL A 283 -0.31 16.51 12.72
CA VAL A 283 0.38 15.21 12.76
C VAL A 283 0.25 14.55 14.13
N GLU A 284 0.46 15.29 15.22
CA GLU A 284 0.38 14.75 16.58
C GLU A 284 -1.05 14.37 16.97
N LYS A 285 -2.06 15.11 16.47
CA LYS A 285 -3.46 14.73 16.64
C LYS A 285 -3.74 13.35 16.04
N VAL A 286 -3.37 13.14 14.78
CA VAL A 286 -3.60 11.85 14.11
C VAL A 286 -2.83 10.73 14.79
N LYS A 287 -1.58 10.94 15.22
CA LYS A 287 -0.81 9.94 15.96
C LYS A 287 -1.45 9.56 17.30
N THR A 288 -1.96 10.54 18.03
CA THR A 288 -2.52 10.31 19.37
C THR A 288 -3.89 9.65 19.30
N GLU A 289 -4.72 10.08 18.35
CA GLU A 289 -6.12 9.65 18.26
C GLU A 289 -6.29 8.40 17.38
N HIS A 290 -5.43 8.19 16.39
CA HIS A 290 -5.67 7.22 15.31
C HIS A 290 -4.49 6.27 14.99
N ASP A 291 -3.36 6.29 15.71
CA ASP A 291 -2.22 5.41 15.36
C ASP A 291 -2.63 3.91 15.34
N PRO A 292 -2.39 3.20 14.23
CA PRO A 292 -2.94 1.86 14.00
C PRO A 292 -2.41 0.82 14.99
N ILE A 293 -1.16 0.99 15.44
CA ILE A 293 -0.52 0.07 16.39
C ILE A 293 -1.10 0.28 17.78
N ASN A 294 -1.31 1.54 18.17
CA ASN A 294 -1.97 1.86 19.44
C ASN A 294 -3.42 1.39 19.48
N GLN A 295 -4.15 1.47 18.36
CA GLN A 295 -5.52 0.94 18.29
C GLN A 295 -5.56 -0.56 18.60
N VAL A 296 -4.72 -1.38 17.95
CA VAL A 296 -4.65 -2.83 18.21
C VAL A 296 -4.22 -3.11 19.66
N LYS A 297 -3.18 -2.41 20.16
CA LYS A 297 -2.73 -2.53 21.56
C LYS A 297 -3.90 -2.32 22.54
N ASN A 298 -4.64 -1.23 22.36
CA ASN A 298 -5.74 -0.86 23.24
C ASN A 298 -6.89 -1.89 23.15
N ARG A 299 -7.20 -2.39 21.95
CA ARG A 299 -8.19 -3.48 21.79
C ARG A 299 -7.77 -4.75 22.52
N CYS A 300 -6.51 -5.18 22.36
CA CYS A 300 -6.00 -6.39 23.02
C CYS A 300 -6.05 -6.29 24.55
N ILE A 301 -5.65 -5.15 25.12
CA ILE A 301 -5.72 -4.92 26.57
C ILE A 301 -7.18 -4.90 27.05
N LYS A 302 -8.06 -4.16 26.36
CA LYS A 302 -9.48 -4.05 26.72
C LYS A 302 -10.20 -5.39 26.68
N LYS A 303 -9.85 -6.27 25.72
CA LYS A 303 -10.41 -7.63 25.61
C LYS A 303 -9.75 -8.64 26.57
N GLY A 304 -8.77 -8.22 27.38
CA GLY A 304 -8.03 -9.11 28.29
C GLY A 304 -7.16 -10.14 27.55
N TRP A 305 -6.81 -9.88 26.30
CA TRP A 305 -6.06 -10.81 25.45
C TRP A 305 -4.55 -10.73 25.66
N ALA A 306 -4.06 -9.55 26.04
CA ALA A 306 -2.66 -9.36 26.41
C ALA A 306 -2.54 -8.27 27.48
N THR A 307 -1.52 -8.40 28.30
CA THR A 307 -1.05 -7.38 29.24
C THR A 307 -0.10 -6.40 28.55
N GLU A 308 0.14 -5.25 29.17
CA GLU A 308 1.15 -4.31 28.66
C GLU A 308 2.55 -4.95 28.58
N ASP A 309 2.90 -5.81 29.53
CA ASP A 309 4.24 -6.41 29.60
C ASP A 309 4.42 -7.49 28.51
N GLU A 310 3.38 -8.25 28.20
CA GLU A 310 3.40 -9.17 27.03
C GLU A 310 3.58 -8.41 25.72
N LEU A 311 2.90 -7.27 25.54
CA LEU A 311 3.05 -6.44 24.34
C LEU A 311 4.44 -5.76 24.27
N LYS A 312 5.02 -5.37 25.41
CA LYS A 312 6.41 -4.88 25.48
C LYS A 312 7.41 -5.95 25.08
N GLU A 313 7.19 -7.21 25.46
CA GLU A 313 8.06 -8.31 25.04
C GLU A 313 7.95 -8.58 23.53
N ILE A 314 6.79 -8.36 22.91
CA ILE A 314 6.66 -8.38 21.44
C ILE A 314 7.52 -7.25 20.81
N ASP A 315 7.39 -6.00 21.28
CA ASP A 315 8.19 -4.87 20.77
C ASP A 315 9.70 -5.14 20.92
N LYS A 316 10.12 -5.71 22.06
CA LYS A 316 11.52 -6.08 22.30
C LYS A 316 12.04 -7.11 21.31
N LYS A 317 11.25 -8.16 21.01
CA LYS A 317 11.63 -9.17 19.99
C LYS A 317 11.73 -8.55 18.60
N VAL A 318 10.76 -7.71 18.23
CA VAL A 318 10.79 -6.97 16.95
C VAL A 318 12.03 -6.08 16.85
N ARG A 319 12.36 -5.34 17.90
CA ARG A 319 13.57 -4.49 17.94
C ARG A 319 14.84 -5.31 17.78
N ALA A 320 14.90 -6.52 18.34
CA ALA A 320 16.04 -7.42 18.15
C ALA A 320 16.17 -7.86 16.68
N VAL A 321 15.06 -8.19 16.00
CA VAL A 321 15.07 -8.51 14.56
C VAL A 321 15.55 -7.31 13.72
N VAL A 322 15.10 -6.11 14.05
CA VAL A 322 15.50 -4.88 13.33
C VAL A 322 16.95 -4.51 13.59
N ALA A 323 17.45 -4.70 14.83
CA ALA A 323 18.85 -4.49 15.16
C ALA A 323 19.75 -5.46 14.37
N ASP A 324 19.37 -6.74 14.35
CA ASP A 324 20.06 -7.76 13.54
C ASP A 324 20.08 -7.42 12.04
N ALA A 325 18.99 -6.88 11.49
CA ALA A 325 18.95 -6.42 10.10
C ALA A 325 19.88 -5.24 9.82
N ALA A 326 19.95 -4.27 10.74
CA ALA A 326 20.87 -3.14 10.65
C ALA A 326 22.33 -3.60 10.75
N ASP A 327 22.65 -4.43 11.74
CA ASP A 327 24.00 -4.97 11.95
C ASP A 327 24.44 -5.79 10.72
N PHE A 328 23.54 -6.59 10.13
CA PHE A 328 23.81 -7.30 8.88
C PHE A 328 24.14 -6.32 7.74
N ALA A 329 23.31 -5.32 7.49
CA ALA A 329 23.51 -4.36 6.41
C ALA A 329 24.75 -3.46 6.58
N GLU A 330 25.14 -3.14 7.81
CA GLU A 330 26.36 -2.37 8.07
C GLU A 330 27.64 -3.18 7.80
N ASN A 331 27.58 -4.51 7.95
CA ASN A 331 28.71 -5.42 7.76
C ASN A 331 28.69 -6.17 6.42
N ASP A 332 27.58 -6.13 5.67
CA ASP A 332 27.48 -6.71 4.33
C ASP A 332 28.33 -5.87 3.36
N PRO A 333 29.24 -6.48 2.58
CA PRO A 333 30.08 -5.74 1.65
C PRO A 333 29.27 -5.01 0.57
N GLU A 334 29.87 -3.95 0.04
CA GLU A 334 29.39 -3.30 -1.17
C GLU A 334 29.44 -4.27 -2.36
N PRO A 335 28.55 -4.10 -3.36
CA PRO A 335 28.64 -4.82 -4.62
C PRO A 335 29.99 -4.59 -5.29
N ASP A 336 30.54 -5.62 -5.93
CA ASP A 336 31.73 -5.45 -6.78
C ASP A 336 31.41 -4.48 -7.92
N VAL A 337 32.39 -3.65 -8.33
CA VAL A 337 32.19 -2.65 -9.40
C VAL A 337 31.71 -3.28 -10.71
N SER A 338 32.04 -4.55 -10.97
CA SER A 338 31.55 -5.29 -12.14
C SER A 338 30.02 -5.44 -12.19
N GLU A 339 29.32 -5.37 -11.05
CA GLU A 339 27.85 -5.40 -10.99
C GLU A 339 27.19 -4.22 -11.73
N LEU A 340 27.91 -3.13 -12.01
CA LEU A 340 27.40 -2.03 -12.84
C LEU A 340 27.07 -2.47 -14.28
N TYR A 341 27.68 -3.55 -14.76
CA TYR A 341 27.54 -4.04 -16.13
C TYR A 341 26.66 -5.28 -16.26
N THR A 342 26.16 -5.81 -15.14
CA THR A 342 25.26 -6.98 -15.13
C THR A 342 23.80 -6.53 -15.12
N ASP A 343 22.90 -7.40 -15.61
CA ASP A 343 21.44 -7.20 -15.59
C ASP A 343 20.93 -6.00 -16.44
N VAL A 344 21.76 -5.43 -17.31
CA VAL A 344 21.38 -4.35 -18.26
C VAL A 344 20.59 -4.90 -19.46
N LEU A 345 20.92 -6.12 -19.87
CA LEU A 345 20.29 -6.87 -20.95
C LEU A 345 20.00 -8.30 -20.46
N LEU A 346 19.14 -9.02 -21.18
CA LEU A 346 18.80 -10.43 -20.91
C LEU A 346 19.98 -11.38 -21.12
#